data_AF-A0A3D3T6N1-F1
#
_entry.id   AF-A0A3D3T6N1-F1
#
_cell.length_a   1.000
_cell.length_b   1.000
_cell.length_c   1.000
_cell.angle_alpha   90.00
_cell.angle_beta   90.00
_cell.angle_gamma   90.00
#
_symmetry.space_group_name_H-M   'P 1'
#
loop_
_entity.id
_entity.type
_entity.pdbx_description
1 polymer ?
#
loop_
_entity_poly.entity_id
_entity_poly.type
_entity_poly.pdbx_seq_one_letter_code
_entity_poly.pdbx_strand_id
1 'polypeptide(L)' 'RLAVEIGATTSDGKVTLEPVYCLGNCACGPSVQVDDKVHGRVTPERFDALMAGLETK' A
#
# COMPACT_ATOMS: atom_id res chain seq x y z
N ARG A 1 10.19 -1.68 1.81
CA ARG A 1 10.04 -0.82 3.01
C ARG A 1 10.04 0.66 2.59
N LEU A 2 9.09 1.47 3.09
CA LEU A 2 8.91 2.87 2.64
C LEU A 2 9.64 3.94 3.48
N ALA A 3 10.03 3.62 4.73
CA ALA A 3 10.69 4.57 5.64
C ALA A 3 9.93 5.92 5.81
N VAL A 4 8.60 5.83 5.91
CA VAL A 4 7.69 6.98 6.05
C VAL A 4 6.68 6.70 7.16
N GLU A 5 6.24 7.77 7.82
CA GLU A 5 5.16 7.72 8.81
C GLU A 5 3.78 7.62 8.14
N ILE A 6 2.78 7.16 8.90
CA ILE A 6 1.39 7.18 8.44
C ILE A 6 0.92 8.62 8.25
N GLY A 7 0.28 8.89 7.12
CA GLY A 7 -0.19 10.22 6.71
C GLY A 7 0.87 11.06 5.99
N ALA A 8 2.05 10.50 5.70
CA ALA A 8 3.13 11.21 5.03
C ALA A 8 3.51 10.57 3.68
N THR A 9 4.23 11.34 2.87
CA THR A 9 4.75 10.96 1.55
C THR A 9 6.23 10.61 1.66
N THR A 10 6.66 9.59 0.92
CA THR A 10 8.08 9.20 0.82
C THR A 10 8.94 10.36 0.30
N SER A 11 10.23 10.36 0.64
CA SER A 11 11.15 11.44 0.28
C SER A 11 11.35 11.63 -1.24
N ASP A 12 11.10 10.59 -2.03
CA ASP A 12 11.11 10.64 -3.49
C ASP A 12 9.78 11.11 -4.11
N GLY A 13 8.76 11.39 -3.28
CA GLY A 13 7.47 11.92 -3.69
C GLY A 13 6.54 10.92 -4.36
N LYS A 14 6.89 9.63 -4.41
CA LYS A 14 6.16 8.64 -5.21
C LYS A 14 5.00 7.95 -4.49
N VAL A 15 5.09 7.82 -3.17
CA VAL A 15 4.12 7.06 -2.38
C VAL A 15 3.68 7.87 -1.18
N THR A 16 2.37 8.02 -1.00
CA THR A 16 1.77 8.52 0.24
C THR A 16 1.17 7.34 0.99
N LEU A 17 1.56 7.18 2.26
CA LEU A 17 1.05 6.11 3.11
C LEU A 17 -0.15 6.63 3.91
N GLU A 18 -1.37 6.31 3.49
CA GLU A 18 -2.59 6.76 4.17
C GLU A 18 -3.25 5.65 4.99
N PRO A 19 -3.79 5.96 6.18
CA PRO A 19 -4.63 5.02 6.91
C PRO A 19 -6.05 5.01 6.31
N VAL A 20 -6.69 3.85 6.29
CA VAL A 20 -8.08 3.72 5.85
C VAL A 20 -8.88 2.87 6.82
N TYR A 21 -10.09 3.30 7.12
CA TYR A 21 -11.04 2.53 7.92
C TYR A 21 -11.87 1.64 7.01
N CYS A 22 -11.42 0.38 6.88
CA CYS A 22 -12.05 -0.68 6.10
C CYS A 22 -12.01 -0.47 4.57
N LEU A 23 -11.70 -1.54 3.84
CA LEU A 23 -11.72 -1.59 2.37
C LEU A 23 -12.82 -2.53 1.84
N GLY A 24 -13.79 -2.93 2.69
CA GLY A 24 -14.84 -3.87 2.33
C GLY A 24 -14.34 -5.29 1.97
N ASN A 25 -13.08 -5.61 2.26
CA ASN A 25 -12.42 -6.85 1.86
C ASN A 25 -12.09 -7.76 3.06
N CYS A 26 -12.98 -7.79 4.06
CA CYS A 26 -12.73 -8.38 5.39
C CYS A 26 -12.29 -9.85 5.34
N ALA A 27 -12.90 -10.66 4.46
CA ALA A 27 -12.57 -12.08 4.31
C ALA A 27 -11.16 -12.34 3.75
N CYS A 28 -10.53 -11.32 3.16
CA CYS A 28 -9.21 -11.38 2.54
C CYS A 28 -8.21 -10.42 3.20
N GLY A 29 -8.44 -10.00 4.45
CA GLY A 29 -7.46 -9.23 5.21
C GLY A 29 -6.15 -10.01 5.46
N PRO A 30 -5.03 -9.32 5.78
CA PRO A 30 -4.79 -7.88 5.70
C PRO A 30 -4.86 -7.35 4.26
N SER A 31 -5.38 -6.13 4.09
CA SER A 31 -5.60 -5.52 2.78
C SER A 31 -5.02 -4.12 2.67
N VAL A 32 -4.49 -3.78 1.50
CA VAL A 32 -4.06 -2.43 1.12
C VAL A 32 -4.71 -2.04 -0.19
N GLN A 33 -4.94 -0.75 -0.38
CA GLN A 33 -5.30 -0.21 -1.69
C GLN A 33 -4.09 0.53 -2.25
N VAL A 34 -3.76 0.25 -3.50
CA VAL A 34 -2.71 0.93 -4.25
C VAL A 34 -3.36 1.44 -5.52
N ASP A 35 -3.30 2.75 -5.73
CA ASP A 35 -4.14 3.46 -6.70
C ASP A 35 -5.63 3.08 -6.52
N ASP A 36 -6.29 2.58 -7.57
CA ASP A 36 -7.70 2.15 -7.54
C ASP A 36 -7.89 0.64 -7.31
N LYS A 37 -6.85 -0.08 -6.89
CA LYS A 37 -6.88 -1.54 -6.75
C LYS A 37 -6.69 -2.00 -5.31
N VAL A 38 -7.64 -2.80 -4.83
CA VAL A 38 -7.56 -3.46 -3.52
C VAL A 38 -6.81 -4.77 -3.63
N HIS A 39 -5.77 -4.91 -2.80
CA HIS A 39 -4.96 -6.12 -2.66
C HIS A 39 -5.24 -6.75 -1.31
N GLY A 40 -5.73 -8.00 -1.29
CA GLY A 40 -5.93 -8.78 -0.06
C GLY A 40 -4.82 -9.82 0.17
N ARG A 41 -4.76 -10.38 1.39
CA ARG A 41 -3.75 -11.35 1.85
C ARG A 41 -2.33 -10.81 1.63
N VAL A 42 -2.10 -9.58 2.10
CA VAL A 42 -0.84 -8.87 1.91
C VAL A 42 0.11 -9.24 3.05
N THR A 43 1.22 -9.90 2.70
CA THR A 43 2.36 -10.13 3.59
C THR A 43 3.43 -9.05 3.37
N PRO A 44 4.44 -8.91 4.24
CA PRO A 44 5.56 -7.99 4.01
C PRO A 44 6.25 -8.20 2.65
N GLU A 45 6.48 -9.44 2.24
CA GLU A 45 7.13 -9.77 0.96
C GLU A 45 6.26 -9.37 -0.23
N ARG A 46 4.94 -9.60 -0.13
CA ARG A 46 3.99 -9.20 -1.17
C ARG A 46 3.85 -7.69 -1.25
N PHE A 47 3.88 -7.01 -0.11
CA PHE A 47 3.90 -5.55 -0.05
C PHE A 47 5.14 -4.99 -0.76
N ASP A 48 6.33 -5.51 -0.45
CA ASP A 48 7.57 -5.08 -1.12
C ASP A 48 7.52 -5.33 -2.64
N ALA A 49 6.93 -6.45 -3.07
CA ALA A 49 6.72 -6.74 -4.50
C ALA A 49 5.73 -5.77 -5.18
N LEU A 50 4.64 -5.40 -4.49
CA LEU A 50 3.68 -4.40 -4.99
C LEU A 50 4.36 -3.04 -5.19
N MET A 51 5.17 -2.62 -4.22
CA MET A 51 5.88 -1.34 -4.29
C MET A 51 6.97 -1.33 -5.37
N ALA A 52 7.65 -2.45 -5.61
CA ALA A 52 8.64 -2.57 -6.68
C ALA A 52 8.03 -2.47 -8.08
N GLY A 53 6.74 -2.81 -8.23
CA GLY A 53 6.00 -2.73 -9.49
C GLY A 53 5.34 -1.38 -9.78
N LEU A 54 5.51 -0.37 -8.91
CA LEU A 54 4.98 0.97 -9.13
C LEU A 54 5.85 1.71 -10.15
N GLU A 55 5.45 1.66 -11.43
CA GLU A 55 6.00 2.53 -12.46
C GLU A 55 5.30 3.89 -12.38
N THR A 56 6.09 4.96 -12.22
CA THR A 56 5.60 6.34 -12.27
C THR A 56 5.07 6.60 -13.67
N LYS A 57 3.75 6.55 -13.83
CA LYS A 57 3.08 6.89 -15.09
C LYS A 57 3.00 8.40 -15.28
#